data_AF-A0A848Y490-F1
#
_entry.id   AF-A0A848Y490-F1
#
_cell.length_a   1.000
_cell.length_b   1.000
_cell.length_c   1.000
_cell.angle_alpha   90.00
_cell.angle_beta   90.00
_cell.angle_gamma   90.00
#
_symmetry.space_group_name_H-M   'P 1'
#
loop_
_entity.id
_entity.type
_entity.pdbx_description
1 polymer ?
#
loop_
_entity_poly.entity_id
_entity_poly.type
_entity_poly.pdbx_seq_one_letter_code
_entity_poly.pdbx_strand_id
1 'polypeptide(L)' 'MNSAGTREGAVARSLDYFDSGTFEQELAKRVSYRTESQKPDTLEALHAYLDEDIIPAFEAMGFA' A
#
# COMPACT_ATOMS: atom_id res chain seq x y z
N MET A 1 6.67 28.61 5.13
CA MET A 1 7.80 27.70 5.38
C MET A 1 7.41 26.33 4.85
N ASN A 2 8.28 25.66 4.09
CA ASN A 2 7.98 24.33 3.57
C ASN A 2 8.04 23.32 4.72
N SER A 3 6.90 22.84 5.19
CA SER A 3 6.81 21.88 6.30
C SER A 3 7.09 20.43 5.88
N ALA A 4 7.37 20.16 4.59
CA ALA A 4 7.46 18.80 4.06
C ALA A 4 8.45 17.90 4.86
N GLY A 5 9.59 18.45 5.28
CA GLY A 5 10.61 17.73 6.06
C GLY A 5 10.50 17.84 7.58
N THR A 6 9.45 18.46 8.13
CA THR A 6 9.29 18.61 9.60
C THR A 6 8.39 17.50 10.17
N ARG A 7 8.45 17.33 11.50
CA ARG A 7 7.56 16.41 12.22
C ARG A 7 6.09 16.75 11.96
N GLU A 8 5.73 18.02 12.02
CA GLU A 8 4.37 18.51 11.83
C GLU A 8 3.88 18.19 10.42
N GLY A 9 4.73 18.40 9.40
CA GLY A 9 4.37 18.06 8.03
C GLY A 9 4.23 16.56 7.80
N ALA A 10 5.06 15.73 8.43
CA ALA A 10 4.92 14.27 8.37
C ALA A 10 3.59 13.81 8.98
N VAL A 11 3.25 14.31 10.18
CA VAL A 11 1.96 14.01 10.83
C VAL A 11 0.78 14.46 9.97
N ALA A 12 0.84 15.67 9.40
CA ALA A 12 -0.24 16.19 8.57
C ALA A 12 -0.51 15.32 7.32
N ARG A 13 0.55 14.86 6.64
CA ARG A 13 0.40 13.96 5.48
C ARG A 13 -0.14 12.59 5.87
N SER A 14 0.28 12.05 7.01
CA SER A 14 -0.26 10.78 7.50
C SER A 14 -1.76 10.90 7.78
N LEU A 15 -2.20 11.99 8.44
CA LEU A 15 -3.63 12.21 8.69
C LEU A 15 -4.41 12.36 7.38
N ASP A 16 -3.93 13.19 6.44
CA ASP A 16 -4.57 13.37 5.14
C ASP A 16 -4.70 12.05 4.35
N TYR A 17 -3.70 11.16 4.42
CA TYR A 17 -3.76 9.83 3.80
C TYR A 17 -4.89 8.96 4.35
N PHE A 18 -5.21 9.07 5.65
CA PHE A 18 -6.36 8.38 6.25
C PHE A 18 -7.68 9.13 5.96
N ASP A 19 -7.72 10.44 6.18
CA ASP A 19 -8.93 11.26 6.10
C ASP A 19 -9.46 11.41 4.66
N SER A 20 -8.56 11.36 3.66
CA SER A 20 -8.94 11.34 2.24
C SER A 20 -9.57 10.03 1.79
N GLY A 21 -9.52 8.98 2.61
CA GLY A 21 -9.95 7.63 2.24
C GLY A 21 -8.95 6.87 1.36
N THR A 22 -7.79 7.45 1.05
CA THR A 22 -6.74 6.80 0.25
C THR A 22 -6.30 5.48 0.89
N PHE A 23 -6.06 5.50 2.21
CA PHE A 23 -5.75 4.27 2.97
C PHE A 23 -6.81 3.19 2.81
N GLU A 24 -8.09 3.53 2.94
CA GLU A 24 -9.18 2.57 2.88
C GLU A 24 -9.30 1.93 1.48
N GLN A 25 -9.14 2.74 0.42
CA GLN A 25 -9.19 2.26 -0.96
C GLN A 25 -8.04 1.29 -1.26
N GLU A 26 -6.81 1.64 -0.85
CA GLU A 26 -5.65 0.78 -1.02
C GLU A 26 -5.78 -0.50 -0.19
N LEU A 27 -6.24 -0.40 1.06
CA LEU A 27 -6.47 -1.57 1.91
C LEU A 27 -7.53 -2.49 1.31
N ALA A 28 -8.65 -1.94 0.84
CA ALA A 28 -9.74 -2.70 0.23
C ALA A 28 -9.28 -3.48 -1.00
N LYS A 29 -8.44 -2.88 -1.85
CA LYS A 29 -7.82 -3.57 -2.99
C LYS A 29 -6.97 -4.74 -2.48
N ARG A 30 -6.05 -4.49 -1.55
CA ARG A 30 -5.09 -5.50 -1.05
C ARG A 30 -5.75 -6.69 -0.37
N VAL A 31 -6.75 -6.45 0.48
CA VAL A 31 -7.45 -7.55 1.19
C VAL A 31 -8.46 -8.29 0.32
N SER A 32 -8.77 -7.81 -0.88
CA SER A 32 -9.62 -8.53 -1.83
C SER A 32 -8.93 -9.78 -2.40
N TYR A 33 -7.59 -9.78 -2.45
CA TYR A 33 -6.79 -10.94 -2.80
C TYR A 33 -6.84 -11.98 -1.68
N ARG A 34 -7.52 -13.11 -1.92
CA ARG A 34 -7.69 -14.20 -0.95
C ARG A 34 -6.44 -15.07 -0.86
N THR A 35 -5.35 -14.49 -0.37
CA THR A 35 -4.06 -15.14 -0.23
C THR A 35 -3.85 -15.63 1.20
N GLU A 36 -2.97 -16.63 1.34
CA GLU A 36 -2.51 -17.12 2.64
C GLU A 36 -1.06 -17.56 2.46
N SER A 37 -0.16 -17.06 3.30
CA SER A 37 1.28 -17.38 3.18
C SER A 37 1.52 -18.89 3.33
N GLN A 38 2.35 -19.44 2.45
CA GLN A 38 2.80 -20.84 2.49
C GLN A 38 1.68 -21.89 2.28
N LYS A 39 0.56 -21.50 1.67
CA LYS A 39 -0.48 -22.42 1.24
C LYS A 39 -0.38 -22.66 -0.27
N PRO A 40 -0.12 -23.91 -0.72
CA PRO A 40 0.04 -24.21 -2.14
C PRO A 40 -1.15 -23.77 -2.99
N ASP A 41 -2.36 -23.94 -2.48
CA ASP A 41 -3.62 -23.66 -3.21
C ASP A 41 -3.89 -22.16 -3.41
N THR A 42 -3.12 -21.27 -2.78
CA THR A 42 -3.30 -19.80 -2.88
C THR A 42 -2.13 -19.12 -3.61
N LEU A 43 -1.16 -19.89 -4.12
CA LEU A 43 0.04 -19.34 -4.77
C LEU A 43 -0.29 -18.47 -5.98
N GLU A 44 -1.28 -18.86 -6.78
CA GLU A 44 -1.72 -18.06 -7.94
C GLU A 44 -2.25 -16.69 -7.49
N ALA A 45 -3.13 -16.67 -6.48
CA ALA A 45 -3.66 -15.43 -5.92
C ALA A 45 -2.55 -14.59 -5.24
N LEU A 46 -1.55 -15.25 -4.64
CA LEU A 46 -0.40 -14.59 -4.03
C LEU A 46 0.48 -13.92 -5.08
N HIS A 47 0.77 -14.58 -6.21
CA HIS A 47 1.50 -13.95 -7.30
C HIS A 47 0.71 -12.76 -7.89
N ALA A 48 -0.61 -12.90 -8.10
CA ALA A 48 -1.43 -11.78 -8.56
C ALA A 48 -1.37 -10.58 -7.60
N TYR A 49 -1.47 -10.82 -6.28
CA TYR A 49 -1.30 -9.76 -5.27
C TYR A 49 0.07 -9.07 -5.34
N LEU A 50 1.14 -9.85 -5.56
CA LEU A 50 2.50 -9.31 -5.66
C LEU A 50 2.70 -8.50 -6.94
N ASP A 51 2.32 -9.06 -8.08
CA ASP A 51 2.58 -8.48 -9.40
C ASP A 51 1.67 -7.27 -9.69
N GLU A 52 0.42 -7.29 -9.23
CA GLU A 52 -0.58 -6.26 -9.57
C GLU A 52 -0.74 -5.14 -8.52
N ASP A 53 -0.22 -5.33 -7.30
CA ASP A 53 -0.37 -4.36 -6.21
C ASP A 53 0.97 -4.02 -5.56
N ILE A 54 1.65 -5.03 -4.99
CA ILE A 54 2.82 -4.76 -4.15
C ILE A 54 4.00 -4.25 -4.96
N ILE A 55 4.40 -4.93 -6.03
CA ILE A 55 5.54 -4.50 -6.85
C ILE A 55 5.33 -3.07 -7.40
N PRO A 56 4.20 -2.74 -8.06
CA PRO A 56 3.96 -1.38 -8.54
C PRO A 56 3.97 -0.31 -7.43
N ALA A 57 3.50 -0.64 -6.22
CA ALA A 57 3.50 0.30 -5.09
C ALA A 57 4.92 0.63 -4.63
N PHE A 58 5.82 -0.35 -4.58
CA PHE A 58 7.23 -0.14 -4.23
C PHE A 58 7.98 0.62 -5.33
N GLU A 59 7.71 0.33 -6.60
CA GLU A 59 8.28 1.07 -7.73
C GLU A 59 7.87 2.54 -7.70
N ALA A 60 6.60 2.85 -7.40
CA ALA A 60 6.10 4.22 -7.26
C ALA A 60 6.78 4.99 -6.11
N MET A 61 7.29 4.28 -5.08
CA MET A 61 8.08 4.86 -4.00
C MET A 61 9.56 5.01 -4.34
N GLY A 62 10.00 4.56 -5.52
CA GLY A 62 11.39 4.62 -5.97
C GLY A 62 12.26 3.45 -5.52
N PHE A 63 11.65 2.35 -5.09
CA PHE A 63 12.37 1.09 -4.84
C PHE A 63 12.33 0.25 -6.11
N ALA A 64 13.51 -0.06 -6.68
CA ALA A 64 13.71 -0.87 -7.87
C ALA A 64 14.67 -2.02 -7.59
#